data_AF-A0A9N9Q8R6-F1
#
_entry.id   AF-A0A9N9Q8R6-F1
#
_cell.length_a   1.000
_cell.length_b   1.000
_cell.length_c   1.000
_cell.angle_alpha   90.00
_cell.angle_beta   90.00
_cell.angle_gamma   90.00
#
_symmetry.space_group_name_H-M   'P 1'
#
loop_
_entity.id
_entity.type
_entity.pdbx_description
1 polymer ?
#
loop_
_entity_poly.entity_id
_entity_poly.type
_entity_poly.pdbx_seq_one_letter_code
_entity_poly.pdbx_strand_id
1 'polypeptide(L)'
;MADFCLNWPNRGVWLNPEEVPESSDTDRLSASMNSRAVDKILIILRLLIAFGYRLDGESSSTPAEKEFHDCAWLDIGRDQIEDCKIKRPVFEQLEPTRAAEDPFRIWNFWELLHHPLLHNLFIESKQLTLHENNVIAVRYPGDSFWKVEETDFPAYPTMINYNGVGTLGDCISSTFEAKRFRNGKLQLRLGKRPKFLMVRYTNEGVSQKGISDFRTVEYPCPFRIKTNEDQYLVEQTTAVNNLLAVVRVSEGEEDERIRTYHKDGSEITPAQIGQFRGKEPNPEEAHLWSIKEPGCYILFYYTVDLAEGQDNCEIVVDAPESICRPWCKGKSKGRDFPPRSSSGLTKSSETNDASQAS
;
A
#
# COMPACT_ATOMS: atom_id res chain seq x y z
N MET A 1 -17.91 -2.51 -7.79
CA MET A 1 -17.00 -3.32 -6.96
C MET A 1 -16.19 -4.15 -7.94
N ALA A 2 -14.89 -3.87 -8.08
CA ALA A 2 -14.02 -4.73 -8.87
C ALA A 2 -13.72 -5.98 -8.03
N ASP A 3 -14.00 -7.17 -8.58
CA ASP A 3 -13.51 -8.42 -8.02
C ASP A 3 -11.98 -8.43 -8.20
N PHE A 4 -11.26 -8.00 -7.16
CA PHE A 4 -9.81 -7.94 -7.17
C PHE A 4 -9.24 -9.34 -6.98
N CYS A 5 -8.85 -9.96 -8.08
CA CYS A 5 -7.96 -11.12 -8.05
C CYS A 5 -6.52 -10.65 -7.79
N LEU A 6 -6.14 -10.51 -6.51
CA LEU A 6 -4.74 -10.43 -6.10
C LEU A 6 -4.10 -11.83 -6.26
N ASN A 7 -3.84 -12.23 -7.50
CA ASN A 7 -3.15 -13.47 -7.81
C ASN A 7 -1.65 -13.20 -7.85
N TRP A 8 -0.98 -13.30 -6.71
CA TRP A 8 0.49 -13.28 -6.68
C TRP A 8 0.98 -14.41 -5.78
N PRO A 9 1.57 -15.49 -6.33
CA PRO A 9 2.41 -16.34 -5.50
C PRO A 9 3.59 -15.50 -5.02
N ASN A 10 3.84 -15.52 -3.70
CA ASN A 10 4.77 -14.71 -2.91
C ASN A 10 6.27 -14.80 -3.29
N ARG A 11 6.60 -15.16 -4.52
CA ARG A 11 7.95 -15.19 -5.06
C ARG A 11 7.95 -14.22 -6.24
N GLY A 12 8.67 -13.10 -6.11
CA GLY A 12 8.99 -12.30 -7.29
C GLY A 12 9.52 -13.22 -8.37
N VAL A 13 9.08 -12.99 -9.59
CA VAL A 13 9.14 -14.00 -10.64
C VAL A 13 10.59 -14.15 -11.08
N TRP A 14 11.24 -15.22 -10.66
CA TRP A 14 12.53 -15.64 -11.18
C TRP A 14 12.25 -16.40 -12.49
N LEU A 15 12.69 -15.88 -13.63
CA LEU A 15 12.91 -16.77 -14.77
C LEU A 15 14.23 -17.47 -14.56
N ASN A 16 14.22 -18.80 -14.61
CA ASN A 16 15.41 -19.51 -15.00
C ASN A 16 15.76 -19.03 -16.42
N PRO A 17 17.01 -18.57 -16.68
CA PRO A 17 17.43 -18.10 -18.00
C PRO A 17 17.17 -19.12 -19.13
N GLU A 18 17.02 -20.40 -18.77
CA GLU A 18 16.75 -21.54 -19.65
C GLU A 18 15.27 -21.66 -20.08
N GLU A 19 14.33 -21.01 -19.38
CA GLU A 19 12.88 -21.08 -19.67
C GLU A 19 12.38 -19.93 -20.55
N VAL A 20 13.23 -18.95 -20.85
CA VAL A 20 12.90 -17.88 -21.79
C VAL A 20 13.01 -18.46 -23.21
N PRO A 21 11.92 -18.47 -24.02
CA PRO A 21 11.99 -18.84 -25.43
C PRO A 21 13.06 -18.00 -26.15
N GLU A 22 13.47 -18.37 -27.35
CA GLU A 22 14.38 -17.57 -28.20
C GLU A 22 13.76 -16.20 -28.56
N SER A 23 13.61 -15.31 -27.57
CA SER A 23 13.24 -13.91 -27.69
C SER A 23 14.52 -13.07 -27.61
N SER A 24 14.46 -11.84 -28.14
CA SER A 24 15.59 -10.92 -28.19
C SER A 24 16.30 -10.80 -26.83
N ASP A 25 17.62 -10.55 -26.85
CA ASP A 25 18.45 -10.43 -25.63
C ASP A 25 17.85 -9.47 -24.58
N THR A 26 17.11 -8.45 -25.03
CA THR A 26 16.34 -7.52 -24.20
C THR A 26 15.22 -8.17 -23.37
N ASP A 27 14.53 -9.18 -23.89
CA ASP A 27 13.47 -9.92 -23.18
C ASP A 27 14.09 -10.91 -22.17
N ARG A 28 15.25 -11.50 -22.50
CA ARG A 28 16.04 -12.32 -21.57
C ARG A 28 16.66 -11.52 -20.43
N LEU A 29 17.15 -10.31 -20.70
CA LEU A 29 17.64 -9.38 -19.68
C LEU A 29 16.49 -8.92 -18.76
N SER A 30 15.33 -8.60 -19.34
CA SER A 30 14.14 -8.18 -18.57
C SER A 30 13.58 -9.28 -17.65
N ALA A 31 13.73 -10.54 -18.07
CA ALA A 31 13.37 -11.72 -17.31
C ALA A 31 14.25 -11.96 -16.05
N SER A 32 15.45 -11.39 -16.03
CA SER A 32 16.44 -11.56 -14.96
C SER A 32 16.40 -10.48 -13.88
N MET A 33 15.53 -9.47 -14.04
CA MET A 33 15.43 -8.35 -13.09
C MET A 33 14.69 -8.76 -11.82
N ASN A 34 15.30 -8.50 -10.66
CA ASN A 34 14.64 -8.69 -9.37
C ASN A 34 13.58 -7.59 -9.15
N SER A 35 12.32 -7.93 -9.41
CA SER A 35 11.16 -7.03 -9.28
C SER A 35 10.44 -7.13 -7.93
N ARG A 36 10.97 -7.89 -6.97
CA ARG A 36 10.28 -8.23 -5.71
C ARG A 36 9.81 -7.03 -4.89
N ALA A 37 10.62 -5.98 -4.80
CA ALA A 37 10.26 -4.79 -4.04
C ALA A 37 9.23 -3.94 -4.82
N VAL A 38 9.40 -3.81 -6.14
CA VAL A 38 8.44 -3.13 -7.03
C VAL A 38 7.07 -3.79 -6.95
N ASP A 39 7.02 -5.12 -7.00
CA ASP A 39 5.77 -5.90 -6.90
C ASP A 39 5.01 -5.60 -5.61
N LYS A 40 5.72 -5.54 -4.48
CA LYS A 40 5.10 -5.20 -3.19
C LYS A 40 4.56 -3.78 -3.18
N ILE A 41 5.32 -2.81 -3.67
CA ILE A 41 4.85 -1.42 -3.78
C ILE A 41 3.61 -1.34 -4.66
N LEU A 42 3.58 -2.04 -5.81
CA LEU A 42 2.41 -2.10 -6.69
C LEU A 42 1.20 -2.76 -6.02
N ILE A 43 1.39 -3.84 -5.25
CA ILE A 43 0.31 -4.48 -4.47
C ILE A 43 -0.23 -3.51 -3.42
N ILE A 44 0.64 -2.84 -2.67
CA ILE A 44 0.24 -1.84 -1.68
C ILE A 44 -0.53 -0.71 -2.35
N LEU A 45 -0.04 -0.15 -3.46
CA LEU A 45 -0.73 0.90 -4.19
C LEU A 45 -2.10 0.47 -4.69
N ARG A 46 -2.23 -0.73 -5.24
CA ARG A 46 -3.53 -1.29 -5.65
C ARG A 46 -4.51 -1.34 -4.50
N LEU A 47 -4.08 -1.82 -3.33
CA LEU A 47 -4.90 -1.84 -2.14
C LEU A 47 -5.30 -0.43 -1.72
N LEU A 48 -4.35 0.49 -1.62
CA LEU A 48 -4.63 1.88 -1.26
C LEU A 48 -5.63 2.51 -2.25
N ILE A 49 -5.43 2.35 -3.56
CA ILE A 49 -6.30 2.84 -4.63
C ILE A 49 -7.71 2.24 -4.52
N ALA A 50 -7.83 0.93 -4.25
CA ALA A 50 -9.12 0.26 -4.07
C ALA A 50 -9.92 0.84 -2.89
N PHE A 51 -9.22 1.34 -1.87
CA PHE A 51 -9.80 2.05 -0.74
C PHE A 51 -9.85 3.58 -0.96
N GLY A 52 -9.56 4.03 -2.18
CA GLY A 52 -9.73 5.40 -2.66
C GLY A 52 -8.57 6.33 -2.36
N TYR A 53 -7.35 5.81 -2.29
CA TYR A 53 -6.13 6.60 -2.43
C TYR A 53 -6.09 7.27 -3.80
N ARG A 54 -5.58 8.49 -3.84
CA ARG A 54 -5.34 9.24 -5.07
C ARG A 54 -3.92 9.77 -5.07
N LEU A 55 -3.25 9.77 -6.21
CA LEU A 55 -1.99 10.50 -6.30
C LEU A 55 -2.29 12.00 -6.12
N ASP A 56 -1.47 12.70 -5.32
CA ASP A 56 -1.56 14.15 -5.22
C ASP A 56 -1.39 14.78 -6.62
N GLY A 57 -2.00 15.95 -6.89
CA GLY A 57 -2.17 16.46 -8.25
C GLY A 57 -0.89 16.54 -9.12
N GLU A 58 -1.07 16.66 -10.45
CA GLU A 58 0.00 16.53 -11.47
C GLU A 58 1.29 17.34 -11.22
N SER A 59 1.19 18.44 -10.47
CA SER A 59 2.29 19.36 -10.15
C SER A 59 3.22 18.88 -9.02
N SER A 60 2.76 17.97 -8.14
CA SER A 60 3.57 17.47 -7.02
C SER A 60 4.20 16.11 -7.28
N SER A 61 3.60 15.29 -8.15
CA SER A 61 4.09 13.92 -8.36
C SER A 61 5.30 13.85 -9.29
N THR A 62 6.26 13.02 -8.92
CA THR A 62 7.41 12.70 -9.77
C THR A 62 6.97 11.82 -10.96
N PRO A 63 7.77 11.74 -12.03
CA PRO A 63 7.53 10.78 -13.12
C PRO A 63 7.47 9.32 -12.63
N ALA A 64 8.36 8.93 -11.70
CA ALA A 64 8.36 7.58 -11.14
C ALA A 64 7.04 7.26 -10.42
N GLU A 65 6.52 8.21 -9.63
CA GLU A 65 5.25 8.04 -8.90
C GLU A 65 4.07 7.86 -9.85
N LYS A 66 4.05 8.59 -10.97
CA LYS A 66 3.03 8.46 -12.01
C LYS A 66 3.08 7.07 -12.64
N GLU A 67 4.27 6.59 -13.01
CA GLU A 67 4.43 5.24 -13.57
C GLU A 67 4.00 4.15 -12.58
N PHE A 68 4.37 4.27 -11.30
CA PHE A 68 3.91 3.35 -10.26
C PHE A 68 2.38 3.35 -10.14
N HIS A 69 1.78 4.53 -10.12
CA HIS A 69 0.33 4.69 -10.03
C HIS A 69 -0.36 4.08 -11.25
N ASP A 70 0.13 4.34 -12.46
CA ASP A 70 -0.46 3.84 -13.70
C ASP A 70 -0.30 2.31 -13.82
N CYS A 71 0.87 1.77 -13.48
CA CYS A 71 1.11 0.33 -13.41
C CYS A 71 0.22 -0.38 -12.38
N ALA A 72 -0.14 0.30 -11.28
CA ALA A 72 -1.04 -0.25 -10.29
C ALA A 72 -2.45 -0.52 -10.88
N TRP A 73 -2.87 0.16 -11.96
CA TRP A 73 -4.16 -0.09 -12.62
C TRP A 73 -4.16 -1.23 -13.64
N LEU A 74 -2.99 -1.73 -14.04
CA LEU A 74 -2.86 -2.74 -15.09
C LEU A 74 -3.02 -4.17 -14.55
N ASP A 75 -3.39 -5.13 -15.40
CA ASP A 75 -3.43 -6.54 -15.02
C ASP A 75 -1.99 -7.08 -14.98
N ILE A 76 -1.40 -7.18 -13.78
CA ILE A 76 -0.08 -7.78 -13.55
C ILE A 76 -0.29 -9.11 -12.80
N GLY A 77 0.45 -10.16 -13.15
CA GLY A 77 0.49 -11.46 -12.48
C GLY A 77 -0.10 -12.60 -13.32
N ARG A 78 -0.38 -12.35 -14.60
CA ARG A 78 -0.95 -13.35 -15.53
C ARG A 78 0.12 -13.99 -16.42
N ASP A 79 0.99 -13.15 -16.98
CA ASP A 79 2.07 -13.55 -17.88
C ASP A 79 3.32 -12.77 -17.52
N GLN A 80 4.44 -13.48 -17.36
CA GLN A 80 5.65 -12.86 -16.85
C GLN A 80 6.30 -11.89 -17.84
N ILE A 81 6.24 -12.17 -19.14
CA ILE A 81 6.83 -11.31 -20.16
C ILE A 81 6.00 -10.02 -20.24
N GLU A 82 4.68 -10.13 -20.21
CA GLU A 82 3.78 -8.98 -20.11
C GLU A 82 4.01 -8.18 -18.83
N ASP A 83 4.15 -8.85 -17.67
CA ASP A 83 4.44 -8.20 -16.39
C ASP A 83 5.76 -7.42 -16.43
N CYS A 84 6.82 -7.99 -17.02
CA CYS A 84 8.09 -7.30 -17.19
C CYS A 84 7.95 -6.07 -18.11
N LYS A 85 7.20 -6.18 -19.21
CA LYS A 85 6.93 -5.06 -20.12
C LYS A 85 6.16 -3.93 -19.42
N ILE A 86 5.17 -4.29 -18.60
CA ILE A 86 4.40 -3.34 -17.80
C ILE A 86 5.28 -2.63 -16.78
N LYS A 87 6.20 -3.35 -16.11
CA LYS A 87 7.06 -2.78 -15.06
C LYS A 87 8.28 -2.02 -15.61
N ARG A 88 8.66 -2.23 -16.87
CA ARG A 88 9.86 -1.61 -17.47
C ARG A 88 9.89 -0.08 -17.31
N PRO A 89 8.82 0.69 -17.57
CA PRO A 89 8.81 2.14 -17.35
C PRO A 89 9.11 2.53 -15.90
N VAL A 90 8.61 1.75 -14.92
CA VAL A 90 8.92 1.98 -13.50
C VAL A 90 10.41 1.88 -13.22
N PHE A 91 11.08 0.85 -13.76
CA PHE A 91 12.53 0.70 -13.61
C PHE A 91 13.32 1.82 -14.28
N GLU A 92 12.92 2.21 -15.50
CA GLU A 92 13.55 3.30 -16.24
C GLU A 92 13.48 4.63 -15.50
N GLN A 93 12.38 4.90 -14.78
CA GLN A 93 12.24 6.11 -13.96
C GLN A 93 13.03 6.07 -12.65
N LEU A 94 13.15 4.89 -12.02
CA LEU A 94 13.90 4.75 -10.77
C LEU A 94 15.41 4.88 -10.97
N GLU A 95 15.94 4.38 -12.08
CA GLU A 95 17.37 4.42 -12.41
C GLU A 95 17.64 4.83 -13.88
N PRO A 96 17.39 6.12 -14.23
CA PRO A 96 17.49 6.60 -15.60
C PRO A 96 18.93 6.58 -16.18
N THR A 97 19.95 6.62 -15.33
CA THR A 97 21.37 6.66 -15.72
C THR A 97 22.10 5.31 -15.61
N ARG A 98 21.48 4.28 -15.00
CA ARG A 98 22.13 3.00 -14.70
C ARG A 98 21.58 1.78 -15.44
N ALA A 99 20.53 1.96 -16.25
CA ALA A 99 19.99 0.92 -17.12
C ALA A 99 21.01 0.30 -18.11
N ALA A 100 22.21 0.89 -18.25
CA ALA A 100 23.28 0.42 -19.12
C ALA A 100 24.46 -0.29 -18.40
N GLU A 101 24.67 -0.10 -17.08
CA GLU A 101 25.91 -0.54 -16.40
C GLU A 101 25.68 -1.57 -15.28
N ASP A 102 24.53 -1.54 -14.59
CA ASP A 102 24.20 -2.50 -13.54
C ASP A 102 22.68 -2.72 -13.47
N PRO A 103 22.10 -3.56 -14.35
CA PRO A 103 20.67 -3.87 -14.35
C PRO A 103 20.24 -4.71 -13.13
N PHE A 104 21.15 -4.98 -12.18
CA PHE A 104 20.97 -5.94 -11.09
C PHE A 104 20.87 -5.30 -9.72
N ARG A 105 20.73 -3.97 -9.59
CA ARG A 105 20.53 -3.39 -8.26
C ARG A 105 19.24 -3.93 -7.65
N ILE A 106 19.40 -4.77 -6.65
CA ILE A 106 18.31 -5.33 -5.86
C ILE A 106 17.89 -4.24 -4.87
N TRP A 107 16.79 -3.55 -5.14
CA TRP A 107 16.14 -2.78 -4.08
C TRP A 107 15.39 -3.72 -3.16
N ASN A 108 15.52 -3.49 -1.85
CA ASN A 108 14.56 -4.03 -0.90
C ASN A 108 13.34 -3.08 -0.79
N PHE A 109 12.24 -3.59 -0.22
CA PHE A 109 11.00 -2.84 -0.05
C PHE A 109 11.20 -1.56 0.76
N TRP A 110 12.04 -1.62 1.80
CA TRP A 110 12.29 -0.47 2.66
C TRP A 110 13.03 0.66 1.92
N GLU A 111 13.99 0.31 1.07
CA GLU A 111 14.71 1.24 0.19
C GLU A 111 13.78 1.90 -0.81
N LEU A 112 12.88 1.13 -1.45
CA LEU A 112 11.88 1.71 -2.36
C LEU A 112 10.89 2.61 -1.62
N LEU A 113 10.42 2.19 -0.44
CA LEU A 113 9.47 2.98 0.36
C LEU A 113 10.04 4.37 0.73
N HIS A 114 11.36 4.47 0.90
CA HIS A 114 12.08 5.71 1.21
C HIS A 114 12.80 6.32 0.00
N HIS A 115 12.52 5.83 -1.21
CA HIS A 115 13.21 6.30 -2.40
C HIS A 115 12.87 7.78 -2.64
N PRO A 116 13.85 8.66 -2.91
CA PRO A 116 13.60 10.08 -3.12
C PRO A 116 12.62 10.37 -4.26
N LEU A 117 12.59 9.54 -5.30
CA LEU A 117 11.62 9.68 -6.38
C LEU A 117 10.20 9.23 -6.00
N LEU A 118 10.01 8.56 -4.87
CA LEU A 118 8.71 8.06 -4.39
C LEU A 118 8.24 8.76 -3.10
N HIS A 119 8.89 9.88 -2.73
CA HIS A 119 8.64 10.55 -1.46
C HIS A 119 7.19 11.02 -1.28
N ASN A 120 6.53 11.53 -2.31
CA ASN A 120 5.14 12.01 -2.20
C ASN A 120 4.14 10.86 -2.15
N LEU A 121 4.53 9.68 -2.62
CA LEU A 121 3.67 8.50 -2.59
C LEU A 121 3.40 8.04 -1.15
N PHE A 122 4.43 7.99 -0.31
CA PHE A 122 4.34 7.41 1.04
C PHE A 122 4.81 8.33 2.17
N ILE A 123 5.82 9.19 1.94
CA ILE A 123 6.45 9.99 3.00
C ILE A 123 5.77 11.35 3.16
N GLU A 124 5.50 12.05 2.06
CA GLU A 124 4.88 13.39 2.07
C GLU A 124 3.39 13.37 1.69
N SER A 125 2.82 12.18 1.46
CA SER A 125 1.41 12.05 1.09
C SER A 125 0.48 12.61 2.16
N LYS A 126 -0.36 13.58 1.78
CA LYS A 126 -1.36 14.18 2.68
C LYS A 126 -2.38 13.17 3.20
N GLN A 127 -2.60 12.09 2.46
CA GLN A 127 -3.53 11.02 2.83
C GLN A 127 -2.96 10.03 3.85
N LEU A 128 -1.66 10.11 4.14
CA LEU A 128 -0.97 9.34 5.18
C LEU A 128 -0.55 10.21 6.38
N THR A 129 -0.48 11.55 6.21
CA THR A 129 -0.02 12.46 7.26
C THR A 129 -0.98 12.50 8.45
N LEU A 130 -0.55 11.97 9.60
CA LEU A 130 -1.36 11.91 10.81
C LEU A 130 -1.66 13.28 11.44
N HIS A 131 -0.70 14.20 11.43
CA HIS A 131 -0.79 15.48 12.13
C HIS A 131 -1.13 16.65 11.18
N GLU A 132 -1.78 17.67 11.74
CA GLU A 132 -1.84 18.95 11.07
C GLU A 132 -0.43 19.54 10.92
N ASN A 133 -0.12 20.01 9.72
CA ASN A 133 1.15 20.70 9.47
C ASN A 133 0.99 22.14 9.94
N ASN A 134 2.03 22.66 10.60
CA ASN A 134 2.12 24.06 10.98
C ASN A 134 1.01 24.58 11.89
N VAL A 135 0.28 23.70 12.59
CA VAL A 135 -0.81 24.10 13.49
C VAL A 135 -0.74 23.28 14.76
N ILE A 136 -0.84 23.96 15.91
CA ILE A 136 -0.90 23.32 17.23
C ILE A 136 -2.06 23.89 18.05
N ALA A 137 -2.46 23.13 19.06
CA ALA A 137 -3.28 23.62 20.16
C ALA A 137 -2.40 24.00 21.34
N VAL A 138 -2.73 25.12 21.98
CA VAL A 138 -2.01 25.72 23.08
C VAL A 138 -2.94 26.04 24.23
N ARG A 139 -2.50 25.79 25.46
CA ARG A 139 -3.16 26.27 26.67
C ARG A 139 -2.16 26.99 27.56
N TYR A 140 -2.43 28.25 27.86
CA TYR A 140 -1.60 29.07 28.76
C TYR A 140 -1.94 28.80 30.23
N PRO A 141 -1.02 29.10 31.17
CA PRO A 141 -1.33 29.03 32.60
C PRO A 141 -2.55 29.88 32.95
N GLY A 142 -3.55 29.28 33.58
CA GLY A 142 -4.80 29.97 33.97
C GLY A 142 -5.91 29.93 32.91
N ASP A 143 -5.61 29.55 31.66
CA ASP A 143 -6.64 29.34 30.64
C ASP A 143 -7.39 28.02 30.90
N SER A 144 -8.71 28.05 30.77
CA SER A 144 -9.57 26.85 30.83
C SER A 144 -9.72 26.13 29.49
N PHE A 145 -9.32 26.77 28.38
CA PHE A 145 -9.55 26.29 27.02
C PHE A 145 -8.27 26.23 26.19
N TRP A 146 -8.30 25.42 25.12
CA TRP A 146 -7.24 25.37 24.12
C TRP A 146 -7.45 26.47 23.07
N LYS A 147 -6.36 27.10 22.64
CA LYS A 147 -6.27 28.04 21.53
C LYS A 147 -5.49 27.39 20.40
N VAL A 148 -5.80 27.71 19.15
CA VAL A 148 -5.03 27.22 18.01
C VAL A 148 -4.01 28.27 17.60
N GLU A 149 -2.78 27.85 17.36
CA GLU A 149 -1.67 28.69 16.89
C GLU A 149 -1.02 28.07 15.65
N GLU A 150 -0.64 28.92 14.70
CA GLU A 150 0.21 28.53 13.58
C GLU A 150 1.68 28.48 14.02
N THR A 151 2.44 27.54 13.48
CA THR A 151 3.83 27.29 13.85
C THR A 151 4.65 26.91 12.65
N ASP A 152 5.94 27.23 12.63
CA ASP A 152 6.87 26.71 11.63
C ASP A 152 7.46 25.35 12.02
N PHE A 153 6.69 24.49 12.70
CA PHE A 153 7.20 23.18 13.08
C PHE A 153 7.35 22.28 11.85
N PRO A 154 8.45 21.50 11.77
CA PRO A 154 8.59 20.51 10.71
C PRO A 154 7.41 19.54 10.74
N ALA A 155 7.02 19.09 9.55
CA ALA A 155 6.02 18.05 9.39
C ALA A 155 6.40 16.85 10.27
N TYR A 156 5.41 16.29 10.96
CA TYR A 156 5.64 15.09 11.75
C TYR A 156 5.87 13.91 10.80
N PRO A 157 6.74 12.94 11.13
CA PRO A 157 6.93 11.76 10.31
C PRO A 157 5.59 11.06 10.02
N THR A 158 5.34 10.78 8.75
CA THR A 158 4.13 10.08 8.29
C THR A 158 4.04 8.65 8.81
N MET A 159 5.17 8.06 9.20
CA MET A 159 5.26 6.70 9.72
C MET A 159 5.39 6.69 11.24
N ILE A 160 4.53 5.94 11.92
CA ILE A 160 4.60 5.71 13.36
C ILE A 160 5.50 4.52 13.66
N ASN A 161 6.45 4.67 14.59
CA ASN A 161 7.29 3.56 15.04
C ASN A 161 6.69 2.92 16.30
N TYR A 162 6.49 1.61 16.28
CA TYR A 162 5.93 0.81 17.36
C TYR A 162 6.82 -0.39 17.66
N ASN A 163 7.08 -0.68 18.93
CA ASN A 163 7.98 -1.76 19.37
C ASN A 163 7.25 -2.93 20.05
N GLY A 164 5.91 -2.94 20.04
CA GLY A 164 5.11 -4.00 20.67
C GLY A 164 4.79 -3.78 22.15
N VAL A 165 5.30 -2.73 22.79
CA VAL A 165 5.01 -2.40 24.20
C VAL A 165 3.69 -1.63 24.29
N GLY A 166 2.78 -2.06 25.16
CA GLY A 166 1.44 -1.45 25.29
C GLY A 166 0.55 -1.77 24.09
N THR A 167 -0.54 -1.02 23.87
CA THR A 167 -1.34 -1.16 22.65
C THR A 167 -0.83 -0.23 21.55
N LEU A 168 -1.06 -0.58 20.28
CA LEU A 168 -0.73 0.31 19.16
C LEU A 168 -1.57 1.61 19.22
N GLY A 169 -2.82 1.53 19.71
CA GLY A 169 -3.66 2.70 19.96
C GLY A 169 -3.04 3.67 20.95
N ASP A 170 -2.49 3.17 22.07
CA ASP A 170 -1.78 4.00 23.05
C ASP A 170 -0.51 4.62 22.45
N CYS A 171 0.24 3.86 21.66
CA CYS A 171 1.42 4.36 20.96
C CYS A 171 1.09 5.54 20.03
N ILE A 172 0.03 5.42 19.22
CA ILE A 172 -0.43 6.51 18.35
C ILE A 172 -0.95 7.69 19.19
N SER A 173 -1.71 7.41 20.25
CA SER A 173 -2.25 8.42 21.17
C SER A 173 -1.15 9.26 21.82
N SER A 174 -0.01 8.64 22.15
CA SER A 174 1.13 9.34 22.74
C SER A 174 1.69 10.45 21.84
N THR A 175 1.49 10.35 20.52
CA THR A 175 1.89 11.42 19.57
C THR A 175 1.04 12.68 19.71
N PHE A 176 -0.14 12.55 20.32
CA PHE A 176 -1.08 13.63 20.64
C PHE A 176 -1.04 14.01 22.12
N GLU A 177 -0.02 13.65 22.89
CA GLU A 177 0.05 14.08 24.29
C GLU A 177 0.43 15.56 24.42
N ALA A 178 -0.25 16.25 25.33
CA ALA A 178 0.05 17.62 25.67
C ALA A 178 1.40 17.75 26.39
N LYS A 179 2.36 18.47 25.80
CA LYS A 179 3.68 18.72 26.37
C LYS A 179 3.73 20.06 27.11
N ARG A 180 4.25 20.04 28.33
CA ARG A 180 4.45 21.25 29.16
C ARG A 180 5.82 21.87 28.91
N PHE A 181 5.82 23.17 28.63
CA PHE A 181 7.02 23.96 28.43
C PHE A 181 7.42 24.71 29.72
N ARG A 182 8.66 25.22 29.76
CA ARG A 182 9.23 25.92 30.93
C ARG A 182 8.41 27.14 31.38
N ASN A 183 7.74 27.81 30.44
CA ASN A 183 6.83 28.94 30.72
C ASN A 183 5.44 28.49 31.21
N GLY A 184 5.24 27.20 31.49
CA GLY A 184 3.96 26.62 31.92
C GLY A 184 2.96 26.39 30.80
N LYS A 185 3.24 26.85 29.56
CA LYS A 185 2.41 26.62 28.37
C LYS A 185 2.32 25.13 28.07
N LEU A 186 1.12 24.64 27.83
CA LEU A 186 0.88 23.30 27.28
C LEU A 186 0.72 23.42 25.77
N GLN A 187 1.33 22.51 25.03
CA GLN A 187 1.16 22.39 23.58
C GLN A 187 0.73 20.98 23.21
N LEU A 188 -0.19 20.88 22.26
CA LEU A 188 -0.82 19.67 21.77
C LEU A 188 -0.79 19.72 20.24
N ARG A 189 -0.41 18.62 19.58
CA ARG A 189 -0.54 18.51 18.12
C ARG A 189 -1.97 18.13 17.76
N LEU A 190 -2.48 18.73 16.70
CA LEU A 190 -3.78 18.36 16.14
C LEU A 190 -3.60 17.26 15.09
N GLY A 191 -4.58 16.39 14.97
CA GLY A 191 -4.63 15.31 13.99
C GLY A 191 -5.45 15.68 12.76
N LYS A 192 -5.04 15.15 11.60
CA LYS A 192 -5.74 15.29 10.31
C LYS A 192 -6.75 14.19 10.02
N ARG A 193 -6.75 13.09 10.80
CA ARG A 193 -7.46 11.85 10.48
C ARG A 193 -7.17 11.40 9.04
N PRO A 194 -5.90 11.06 8.73
CA PRO A 194 -5.53 10.68 7.38
C PRO A 194 -6.33 9.46 6.96
N LYS A 195 -6.63 9.36 5.66
CA LYS A 195 -7.38 8.23 5.12
C LYS A 195 -6.65 6.90 5.32
N PHE A 196 -5.33 6.96 5.37
CA PHE A 196 -4.47 5.82 5.60
C PHE A 196 -3.49 6.10 6.73
N LEU A 197 -3.02 5.04 7.39
CA LEU A 197 -1.97 5.12 8.40
C LEU A 197 -0.89 4.11 8.08
N MET A 198 0.37 4.50 8.25
CA MET A 198 1.52 3.64 8.08
C MET A 198 2.27 3.49 9.40
N VAL A 199 2.51 2.24 9.81
CA VAL A 199 3.18 1.90 11.07
C VAL A 199 4.35 0.99 10.79
N ARG A 200 5.53 1.34 11.29
CA ARG A 200 6.68 0.45 11.40
C ARG A 200 6.60 -0.27 12.75
N TYR A 201 6.37 -1.56 12.71
CA TYR A 201 6.38 -2.43 13.89
C TYR A 201 7.68 -3.22 13.95
N THR A 202 8.42 -3.10 15.05
CA THR A 202 9.59 -3.93 15.32
C THR A 202 9.27 -4.89 16.46
N ASN A 203 9.34 -6.19 16.18
CA ASN A 203 9.23 -7.25 17.18
C ASN A 203 10.62 -7.77 17.54
N GLU A 204 11.10 -7.44 18.72
CA GLU A 204 12.39 -7.93 19.25
C GLU A 204 12.27 -9.32 19.90
N GLY A 205 11.17 -10.04 19.65
CA GLY A 205 10.88 -11.36 20.26
C GLY A 205 10.28 -11.28 21.66
N VAL A 206 10.01 -10.07 22.15
CA VAL A 206 9.41 -9.82 23.48
C VAL A 206 7.87 -9.80 23.40
N SER A 207 7.33 -9.46 22.23
CA SER A 207 5.88 -9.32 22.04
C SER A 207 5.22 -10.68 21.76
N GLN A 208 4.11 -10.96 22.45
CA GLN A 208 3.24 -12.11 22.17
C GLN A 208 2.03 -11.74 21.29
N LYS A 209 1.98 -10.51 20.79
CA LYS A 209 0.86 -9.96 20.02
C LYS A 209 0.69 -10.68 18.69
N GLY A 210 -0.50 -11.21 18.45
CA GLY A 210 -0.87 -11.83 17.18
C GLY A 210 -1.47 -10.82 16.21
N ILE A 211 -1.82 -11.26 15.00
CA ILE A 211 -2.44 -10.35 14.02
C ILE A 211 -3.73 -9.70 14.54
N SER A 212 -4.45 -10.39 15.44
CA SER A 212 -5.68 -9.89 16.07
C SER A 212 -5.45 -8.57 16.81
N ASP A 213 -4.28 -8.39 17.43
CA ASP A 213 -3.89 -7.15 18.11
C ASP A 213 -3.68 -5.97 17.14
N PHE A 214 -3.52 -6.26 15.85
CA PHE A 214 -3.21 -5.29 14.79
C PHE A 214 -4.35 -5.12 13.79
N ARG A 215 -5.42 -5.93 13.83
CA ARG A 215 -6.52 -5.86 12.84
C ARG A 215 -7.24 -4.52 12.86
N THR A 216 -7.48 -4.04 14.07
CA THR A 216 -8.22 -2.80 14.32
C THR A 216 -7.46 -2.00 15.35
N VAL A 217 -7.28 -0.73 15.06
CA VAL A 217 -6.61 0.20 15.96
C VAL A 217 -7.53 1.38 16.17
N GLU A 218 -7.88 1.59 17.44
CA GLU A 218 -8.66 2.74 17.88
C GLU A 218 -7.76 3.67 18.68
N TYR A 219 -7.85 4.97 18.41
CA TYR A 219 -7.14 5.97 19.18
C TYR A 219 -7.88 7.32 19.19
N PRO A 220 -7.76 8.09 20.28
CA PRO A 220 -8.18 9.48 20.30
C PRO A 220 -7.37 10.34 19.33
N CYS A 221 -8.08 11.12 18.51
CA CYS A 221 -7.52 12.08 17.58
C CYS A 221 -8.07 13.47 17.93
N PRO A 222 -7.25 14.38 18.50
CA PRO A 222 -7.68 15.75 18.72
C PRO A 222 -7.75 16.50 17.38
N PHE A 223 -8.78 17.31 17.16
CA PHE A 223 -8.94 18.11 15.96
C PHE A 223 -9.54 19.47 16.32
N ARG A 224 -9.40 20.44 15.41
CA ARG A 224 -10.00 21.77 15.60
C ARG A 224 -11.36 21.89 14.94
N ILE A 225 -12.27 22.56 15.63
CA ILE A 225 -13.56 23.00 15.10
C ILE A 225 -13.57 24.51 15.05
N LYS A 226 -13.87 25.07 13.89
CA LYS A 226 -14.06 26.52 13.74
C LYS A 226 -15.39 26.92 14.39
N THR A 227 -15.35 27.85 15.34
CA THR A 227 -16.55 28.34 16.04
C THR A 227 -17.06 29.65 15.45
N ASN A 228 -16.27 30.72 15.55
CA ASN A 228 -16.55 32.06 15.01
C ASN A 228 -15.36 32.54 14.15
N GLU A 229 -15.44 33.73 13.53
CA GLU A 229 -14.59 34.14 12.39
C GLU A 229 -13.10 33.81 12.49
N ASP A 230 -12.49 33.83 13.69
CA ASP A 230 -11.10 33.40 13.94
C ASP A 230 -10.89 32.58 15.23
N GLN A 231 -11.94 31.92 15.73
CA GLN A 231 -11.83 31.08 16.93
C GLN A 231 -11.96 29.60 16.59
N TYR A 232 -11.08 28.81 17.19
CA TYR A 232 -11.07 27.37 17.08
C TYR A 232 -11.18 26.76 18.47
N LEU A 233 -12.04 25.75 18.60
CA LEU A 233 -12.05 24.85 19.74
C LEU A 233 -11.31 23.57 19.38
N VAL A 234 -10.76 22.92 20.40
CA VAL A 234 -10.18 21.59 20.26
C VAL A 234 -11.19 20.59 20.78
N GLU A 235 -11.58 19.67 19.91
CA GLU A 235 -12.39 18.52 20.26
C GLU A 235 -11.59 17.24 20.04
N GLN A 236 -12.12 16.13 20.55
CA GLN A 236 -11.50 14.83 20.46
C GLN A 236 -12.52 13.83 19.90
N THR A 237 -12.13 13.16 18.83
CA THR A 237 -12.89 12.06 18.24
C THR A 237 -12.07 10.79 18.32
N THR A 238 -12.71 9.64 18.38
CA THR A 238 -12.03 8.36 18.18
C THR A 238 -11.83 8.14 16.68
N ALA A 239 -10.60 7.83 16.27
CA ALA A 239 -10.29 7.34 14.94
C ALA A 239 -10.19 5.81 14.99
N VAL A 240 -10.82 5.14 14.04
CA VAL A 240 -10.80 3.68 13.91
C VAL A 240 -10.13 3.32 12.59
N ASN A 241 -9.09 2.49 12.67
CA ASN A 241 -8.27 2.11 11.54
C ASN A 241 -8.21 0.59 11.41
N ASN A 242 -8.43 0.10 10.20
CA ASN A 242 -8.44 -1.32 9.88
C ASN A 242 -7.24 -1.69 9.02
N LEU A 243 -6.61 -2.82 9.34
CA LEU A 243 -5.42 -3.31 8.66
C LEU A 243 -5.74 -3.67 7.20
N LEU A 244 -4.94 -3.16 6.27
CA LEU A 244 -4.97 -3.49 4.84
C LEU A 244 -3.88 -4.48 4.45
N ALA A 245 -2.67 -4.27 4.96
CA ALA A 245 -1.51 -5.06 4.59
C ALA A 245 -0.44 -5.07 5.66
N VAL A 246 0.33 -6.16 5.70
CA VAL A 246 1.55 -6.29 6.47
C VAL A 246 2.67 -6.74 5.54
N VAL A 247 3.76 -5.98 5.51
CA VAL A 247 4.97 -6.33 4.78
C VAL A 247 6.06 -6.64 5.80
N ARG A 248 6.59 -7.87 5.79
CA ARG A 248 7.81 -8.21 6.54
C ARG A 248 9.01 -7.65 5.79
N VAL A 249 9.76 -6.79 6.46
CA VAL A 249 10.98 -6.17 5.96
C VAL A 249 12.16 -6.96 6.51
N SER A 250 12.97 -7.51 5.61
CA SER A 250 14.24 -8.15 5.94
C SER A 250 15.38 -7.15 5.78
N GLU A 251 16.38 -7.26 6.65
CA GLU A 251 17.69 -6.61 6.44
C GLU A 251 18.55 -7.56 5.60
N GLY A 252 18.36 -7.56 4.26
CA GLY A 252 19.18 -8.35 3.33
C GLY A 252 18.39 -9.03 2.19
N GLU A 253 18.96 -10.11 1.63
CA GLU A 253 18.37 -10.88 0.50
C GLU A 253 17.24 -11.84 0.93
N GLU A 254 16.89 -11.89 2.22
CA GLU A 254 15.81 -12.77 2.69
C GLU A 254 14.46 -12.42 2.05
N ASP A 255 13.61 -13.43 1.86
CA ASP A 255 12.27 -13.31 1.28
C ASP A 255 11.40 -12.35 2.12
N GLU A 256 11.41 -11.08 1.73
CA GLU A 256 10.38 -10.13 2.11
C GLU A 256 9.02 -10.66 1.65
N ARG A 257 8.04 -10.65 2.54
CA ARG A 257 6.70 -11.21 2.27
C ARG A 257 5.62 -10.22 2.62
N ILE A 258 4.50 -10.35 1.91
CA ILE A 258 3.31 -9.51 2.11
C ILE A 258 2.10 -10.38 2.45
N ARG A 259 1.29 -9.89 3.38
CA ARG A 259 -0.05 -10.39 3.72
C ARG A 259 -1.03 -9.24 3.54
N THR A 260 -2.19 -9.51 2.97
CA THR A 260 -3.18 -8.47 2.61
C THR A 260 -4.55 -8.85 3.15
N TYR A 261 -5.39 -7.87 3.44
CA TYR A 261 -6.62 -8.06 4.18
C TYR A 261 -7.79 -7.34 3.49
N HIS A 262 -8.96 -7.98 3.54
CA HIS A 262 -10.22 -7.36 3.17
C HIS A 262 -10.65 -6.33 4.21
N LYS A 263 -11.66 -5.51 3.86
CA LYS A 263 -12.23 -4.50 4.75
C LYS A 263 -12.77 -5.06 6.08
N ASP A 264 -13.18 -6.33 6.09
CA ASP A 264 -13.71 -7.04 7.27
C ASP A 264 -12.60 -7.66 8.16
N GLY A 265 -11.33 -7.38 7.86
CA GLY A 265 -10.16 -7.87 8.58
C GLY A 265 -9.75 -9.30 8.23
N SER A 266 -10.44 -9.94 7.30
CA SER A 266 -10.07 -11.28 6.84
C SER A 266 -8.90 -11.24 5.85
N GLU A 267 -7.97 -12.18 5.98
CA GLU A 267 -6.82 -12.26 5.09
C GLU A 267 -7.22 -12.71 3.68
N ILE A 268 -6.62 -12.07 2.69
CA ILE A 268 -6.72 -12.42 1.28
C ILE A 268 -5.62 -13.44 1.00
N THR A 269 -6.00 -14.69 0.80
CA THR A 269 -5.07 -15.73 0.34
C THR A 269 -5.06 -15.74 -1.19
N PRO A 270 -3.91 -15.45 -1.85
CA PRO A 270 -3.82 -15.49 -3.29
C PRO A 270 -4.06 -16.92 -3.79
N ALA A 271 -4.88 -17.07 -4.84
CA ALA A 271 -5.03 -18.36 -5.52
C ALA A 271 -3.76 -18.66 -6.34
N GLN A 272 -3.22 -19.89 -6.29
CA GLN A 272 -2.15 -20.28 -7.20
C GLN A 272 -2.75 -20.46 -8.60
N ILE A 273 -2.38 -19.62 -9.56
CA ILE A 273 -2.75 -19.82 -10.95
C ILE A 273 -1.63 -20.61 -11.64
N GLY A 274 -1.83 -21.92 -11.76
CA GLY A 274 -1.15 -22.71 -12.79
C GLY A 274 -1.93 -22.63 -14.12
N GLN A 275 -1.60 -23.47 -15.10
CA GLN A 275 -2.29 -23.58 -16.40
C GLN A 275 -3.83 -23.59 -16.24
N PHE A 276 -4.43 -22.40 -16.35
CA PHE A 276 -5.86 -22.07 -16.41
C PHE A 276 -6.82 -22.69 -15.37
N ARG A 277 -6.33 -23.20 -14.24
CA ARG A 277 -7.19 -23.57 -13.10
C ARG A 277 -6.52 -23.11 -11.81
N GLY A 278 -7.21 -22.24 -11.07
CA GLY A 278 -6.81 -21.88 -9.71
C GLY A 278 -6.64 -23.16 -8.89
N LYS A 279 -5.40 -23.46 -8.51
CA LYS A 279 -5.09 -24.46 -7.51
C LYS A 279 -5.11 -23.76 -6.15
N GLU A 280 -5.67 -24.42 -5.15
CA GLU A 280 -5.48 -23.97 -3.76
C GLU A 280 -3.98 -23.96 -3.48
N PRO A 281 -3.43 -22.90 -2.88
CA PRO A 281 -2.04 -22.92 -2.46
C PRO A 281 -1.82 -24.12 -1.54
N ASN A 282 -0.81 -24.93 -1.83
CA ASN A 282 -0.43 -26.04 -0.97
C ASN A 282 -0.13 -25.46 0.43
N PRO A 283 -0.86 -25.84 1.50
CA PRO A 283 -0.64 -25.32 2.85
C PRO A 283 0.79 -25.54 3.36
N GLU A 284 1.47 -26.57 2.85
CA GLU A 284 2.88 -26.87 3.18
C GLU A 284 3.87 -25.96 2.42
N GLU A 285 3.50 -25.43 1.25
CA GLU A 285 4.30 -24.47 0.47
C GLU A 285 3.99 -23.02 0.82
N ALA A 286 2.79 -22.75 1.34
CA ALA A 286 2.46 -21.48 1.96
C ALA A 286 3.30 -21.36 3.23
N HIS A 287 4.51 -20.83 3.12
CA HIS A 287 5.34 -20.54 4.28
C HIS A 287 4.68 -19.42 5.10
N LEU A 288 3.78 -19.85 5.99
CA LEU A 288 3.00 -19.05 6.93
C LEU A 288 3.96 -18.42 7.93
N TRP A 289 4.36 -17.18 7.69
CA TRP A 289 5.09 -16.39 8.68
C TRP A 289 4.08 -15.65 9.57
N SER A 290 4.37 -15.62 10.86
CA SER A 290 3.56 -14.91 11.85
C SER A 290 4.17 -13.56 12.20
N ILE A 291 3.32 -12.56 12.46
CA ILE A 291 3.75 -11.27 13.01
C ILE A 291 4.34 -11.40 14.44
N LYS A 292 4.09 -12.54 15.10
CA LYS A 292 4.71 -12.92 16.38
C LYS A 292 6.19 -13.26 16.26
N GLU A 293 6.65 -13.61 15.07
CA GLU A 293 8.08 -13.87 14.86
C GLU A 293 8.88 -12.57 15.03
N PRO A 294 10.11 -12.64 15.54
CA PRO A 294 11.01 -11.49 15.57
C PRO A 294 11.25 -10.93 14.16
N GLY A 295 11.25 -9.61 14.04
CA GLY A 295 11.45 -8.94 12.74
C GLY A 295 10.90 -7.51 12.69
N CYS A 296 11.10 -6.87 11.55
CA CYS A 296 10.54 -5.56 11.24
C CYS A 296 9.38 -5.72 10.24
N TYR A 297 8.29 -5.01 10.47
CA TYR A 297 7.07 -5.08 9.68
C TYR A 297 6.57 -3.68 9.36
N ILE A 298 6.09 -3.46 8.14
CA ILE A 298 5.34 -2.25 7.77
C ILE A 298 3.87 -2.61 7.65
N LEU A 299 3.04 -1.96 8.47
CA LEU A 299 1.61 -2.16 8.53
C LEU A 299 0.92 -0.96 7.88
N PHE A 300 0.02 -1.25 6.95
CA PHE A 300 -0.81 -0.25 6.27
C PHE A 300 -2.24 -0.39 6.75
N TYR A 301 -2.86 0.72 7.12
CA TYR A 301 -4.23 0.78 7.58
C TYR A 301 -5.06 1.73 6.73
N TYR A 302 -6.37 1.52 6.70
CA TYR A 302 -7.35 2.49 6.23
C TYR A 302 -8.22 2.98 7.39
N THR A 303 -8.55 4.27 7.40
CA THR A 303 -9.50 4.84 8.35
C THR A 303 -10.93 4.47 7.94
N VAL A 304 -11.71 4.00 8.92
CA VAL A 304 -13.12 3.71 8.75
C VAL A 304 -13.93 4.98 9.00
N ASP A 305 -14.69 5.40 8.00
CA ASP A 305 -15.69 6.46 8.15
C ASP A 305 -16.92 5.86 8.85
N LEU A 306 -17.00 6.03 10.17
CA LEU A 306 -18.18 5.65 10.95
C LEU A 306 -19.18 6.81 10.91
N ALA A 307 -20.40 6.55 10.45
CA ALA A 307 -21.51 7.49 10.69
C ALA A 307 -21.85 7.47 12.19
N GLU A 308 -22.29 8.61 12.73
CA GLU A 308 -22.74 8.70 14.12
C GLU A 308 -23.79 7.62 14.42
N GLY A 309 -23.51 6.77 15.42
CA GLY A 309 -24.42 5.70 15.86
C GLY A 309 -24.34 4.38 15.08
N GLN A 310 -23.41 4.22 14.13
CA GLN A 310 -23.12 2.91 13.56
C GLN A 310 -22.11 2.14 14.43
N ASP A 311 -22.47 0.92 14.79
CA ASP A 311 -21.51 -0.06 15.32
C ASP A 311 -20.44 -0.31 14.26
N ASN A 312 -19.19 -0.46 14.72
CA ASN A 312 -18.06 -0.85 13.89
C ASN A 312 -18.50 -2.01 13.00
N CYS A 313 -18.23 -1.92 11.68
CA CYS A 313 -18.40 -3.06 10.78
C CYS A 313 -17.82 -4.29 11.48
N GLU A 314 -18.60 -5.35 11.65
CA GLU A 314 -18.21 -6.56 12.40
C GLU A 314 -16.93 -7.14 11.80
N ILE A 315 -15.78 -6.67 12.28
CA ILE A 315 -14.49 -7.26 11.96
C ILE A 315 -14.48 -8.61 12.63
N VAL A 316 -14.12 -9.64 11.89
CA VAL A 316 -14.05 -11.00 12.43
C VAL A 316 -12.90 -11.04 13.44
N VAL A 317 -13.21 -10.77 14.71
CA VAL A 317 -12.26 -10.57 15.81
C VAL A 317 -11.30 -11.77 15.92
N ASP A 318 -11.81 -12.98 15.65
CA ASP A 318 -11.09 -14.25 15.84
C ASP A 318 -10.82 -15.04 14.56
N ALA A 319 -10.82 -14.42 13.38
CA ALA A 319 -10.36 -15.13 12.18
C ALA A 319 -8.89 -15.57 12.38
N PRO A 320 -8.52 -16.86 12.17
CA PRO A 320 -7.13 -17.30 12.24
C PRO A 320 -6.19 -16.45 11.36
N GLU A 321 -4.91 -16.41 11.73
CA GLU A 321 -3.82 -15.88 10.89
C GLU A 321 -3.69 -16.60 9.54
N SER A 322 -4.42 -17.68 9.31
CA SER A 322 -4.37 -18.43 8.06
C SER A 322 -5.64 -19.24 7.90
N ILE A 323 -6.65 -18.65 7.25
CA ILE A 323 -7.81 -19.42 6.79
C ILE A 323 -7.61 -19.69 5.30
N CYS A 324 -7.28 -20.92 4.93
CA CYS A 324 -7.53 -21.38 3.57
C CYS A 324 -9.05 -21.33 3.35
N ARG A 325 -9.55 -20.27 2.72
CA ARG A 325 -10.97 -20.18 2.40
C ARG A 325 -11.27 -21.26 1.35
N PRO A 326 -12.26 -22.15 1.57
CA PRO A 326 -12.73 -23.05 0.54
C PRO A 326 -13.40 -22.20 -0.55
N TRP A 327 -12.72 -21.99 -1.67
CA TRP A 327 -13.31 -21.29 -2.79
C TRP A 327 -14.51 -22.10 -3.31
N CYS A 328 -15.68 -21.47 -3.31
CA CYS A 328 -16.88 -21.83 -4.05
C CYS A 328 -17.12 -23.32 -4.32
N LYS A 329 -17.82 -24.02 -3.42
CA LYS A 329 -18.66 -25.19 -3.79
C LYS A 329 -19.82 -24.82 -4.75
N GLY A 330 -19.84 -23.60 -5.30
CA GLY A 330 -20.65 -23.26 -6.44
C GLY A 330 -19.97 -23.84 -7.68
N LYS A 331 -20.54 -24.92 -8.23
CA LYS A 331 -20.26 -25.37 -9.60
C LYS A 331 -20.41 -24.16 -10.53
N SER A 332 -19.31 -23.49 -10.87
CA SER A 332 -19.28 -22.63 -12.04
C SER A 332 -19.48 -23.57 -13.22
N LYS A 333 -20.73 -23.67 -13.69
CA LYS A 333 -20.98 -24.13 -15.06
C LYS A 333 -20.14 -23.19 -15.91
N GLY A 334 -19.09 -23.74 -16.55
CA GLY A 334 -18.24 -23.02 -17.47
C GLY A 334 -19.12 -22.24 -18.41
N ARG A 335 -19.09 -20.91 -18.30
CA ARG A 335 -19.38 -20.08 -19.45
C ARG A 335 -18.06 -19.98 -20.16
N ASP A 336 -17.93 -20.79 -21.20
CA ASP A 336 -16.91 -20.64 -22.21
C ASP A 336 -16.94 -19.18 -22.65
N PHE A 337 -15.84 -18.46 -22.41
CA PHE A 337 -15.63 -17.20 -23.10
C PHE A 337 -15.51 -17.54 -24.59
N PRO A 338 -16.26 -16.88 -25.49
CA PRO A 338 -16.14 -17.16 -26.89
C PRO A 338 -14.71 -16.83 -27.33
N PRO A 339 -14.08 -17.67 -28.17
CA PRO A 339 -12.78 -17.33 -28.74
C PRO A 339 -12.91 -16.00 -29.48
N ARG A 340 -11.99 -15.07 -29.21
CA ARG A 340 -11.89 -13.82 -29.98
C ARG A 340 -11.73 -14.20 -31.45
N SER A 341 -12.75 -13.88 -32.26
CA SER A 341 -12.68 -13.95 -33.71
C SER A 341 -11.59 -13.01 -34.21
N SER A 342 -10.56 -13.57 -34.85
CA SER A 342 -9.66 -12.84 -35.71
C SER A 342 -10.42 -12.42 -36.97
N SER A 343 -10.89 -11.18 -37.02
CA SER A 343 -11.48 -10.61 -38.24
C SER A 343 -10.89 -9.24 -38.56
N GLY A 344 -10.03 -9.23 -39.59
CA GLY A 344 -10.07 -8.26 -40.67
C GLY A 344 -9.70 -6.80 -40.36
N LEU A 345 -8.42 -6.49 -40.48
CA LEU A 345 -7.99 -5.17 -40.94
C LEU A 345 -8.00 -5.16 -42.49
N THR A 346 -9.18 -4.94 -43.07
CA THR A 346 -9.29 -4.35 -44.40
C THR A 346 -8.93 -2.87 -44.30
N LYS A 347 -7.79 -2.48 -44.89
CA LYS A 347 -7.55 -1.08 -45.27
C LYS A 347 -7.81 -0.94 -46.77
N SER A 348 -8.87 -0.20 -47.09
CA SER A 348 -9.13 0.35 -48.42
C SER A 348 -9.39 1.85 -48.27
N SER A 349 -8.54 2.67 -48.90
CA SER A 349 -8.86 3.97 -49.50
C SER A 349 -7.56 4.48 -50.13
N GLU A 350 -7.45 4.44 -51.47
CA GLU A 350 -7.62 5.61 -52.38
C GLU A 350 -6.30 6.41 -52.47
N THR A 351 -5.73 6.80 -53.60
CA THR A 351 -6.20 7.10 -54.96
C THR A 351 -5.03 6.95 -55.96
N ASN A 352 -5.29 6.66 -57.23
CA ASN A 352 -4.92 7.56 -58.33
C ASN A 352 -5.46 7.05 -59.67
N ASP A 353 -6.27 7.92 -60.27
CA ASP A 353 -6.63 7.96 -61.68
C ASP A 353 -5.38 7.99 -62.57
N ALA A 354 -5.44 7.25 -63.69
CA ALA A 354 -5.45 7.81 -65.04
C ALA A 354 -4.79 6.86 -66.06
N SER A 355 -5.55 6.63 -67.14
CA SER A 355 -5.08 6.42 -68.51
C SER A 355 -4.53 5.03 -68.90
N GLN A 356 -5.29 4.27 -69.71
CA GLN A 356 -5.18 4.23 -71.19
C GLN A 356 -5.81 2.93 -71.72
N ALA A 357 -6.85 3.07 -72.53
CA ALA A 357 -7.20 2.11 -73.57
C ALA A 357 -7.39 2.91 -74.86
N SER A 358 -6.41 2.79 -75.74
CA SER A 358 -6.52 2.85 -77.20
C SER A 358 -5.43 1.95 -77.74
#